data_AF-A0A4Q5TIN4-F1
#
_entry.id   AF-A0A4Q5TIN4-F1
#
_cell.length_a   1.000
_cell.length_b   1.000
_cell.length_c   1.000
_cell.angle_alpha   90.00
_cell.angle_beta   90.00
_cell.angle_gamma   90.00
#
_symmetry.space_group_name_H-M   'P 1'
#
loop_
_entity.id
_entity.type
_entity.pdbx_description
1 polymer ?
#
loop_
_entity_poly.entity_id
_entity_poly.type
_entity_poly.pdbx_seq_one_letter_code
_entity_poly.pdbx_strand_id
1 'polypeptide(L)' 'MDGLKLEKWKENFQNELKDVGVEFDAFFKAKKLNEYYSLEMDESDEWSLKLSEELPNEVKERLIQVLLSTKPEDSI' A
#
# COMPACT_ATOMS: atom_id res chain seq x y z
N MET A 1 6.10 16.72 2.66
CA MET A 1 6.86 16.06 1.58
C MET A 1 6.58 16.77 0.25
N ASP A 2 7.54 16.92 -0.66
CA ASP A 2 7.29 17.52 -1.99
C ASP A 2 6.30 16.67 -2.81
N GLY A 3 5.44 17.29 -3.62
CA GLY A 3 4.43 16.58 -4.45
C GLY A 3 5.04 15.51 -5.36
N LEU A 4 6.23 15.77 -5.90
CA LEU A 4 6.98 14.84 -6.75
C LEU A 4 7.46 13.59 -6.00
N LYS A 5 7.83 13.73 -4.72
CA LYS A 5 8.21 12.60 -3.85
C LYS A 5 6.98 11.79 -3.45
N LEU A 6 5.84 12.45 -3.21
CA LEU A 6 4.57 11.79 -2.92
C LEU A 6 4.06 10.95 -4.09
N GLU A 7 4.12 11.49 -5.31
CA GLU A 7 3.74 10.73 -6.51
C GLU A 7 4.66 9.52 -6.73
N LYS A 8 5.97 9.72 -6.56
CA LYS A 8 6.95 8.63 -6.68
C LYS A 8 6.81 7.56 -5.61
N TRP A 9 6.49 7.96 -4.37
CA TRP A 9 6.18 7.02 -3.30
C TRP A 9 4.97 6.16 -3.67
N LYS A 10 3.88 6.80 -4.12
CA LYS A 10 2.68 6.08 -4.57
C LYS A 10 3.00 5.11 -5.71
N GLU A 11 3.80 5.53 -6.68
CA GLU A 11 4.18 4.69 -7.82
C GLU A 11 5.03 3.48 -7.39
N ASN A 12 6.04 3.69 -6.54
CA ASN A 12 6.84 2.61 -5.97
C ASN A 12 5.98 1.61 -5.18
N PHE A 13 5.09 2.14 -4.34
CA PHE A 13 4.14 1.33 -3.57
C PHE A 13 3.26 0.48 -4.48
N GLN A 14 2.67 1.08 -5.52
CA GLN A 14 1.83 0.35 -6.48
C GLN A 14 2.60 -0.70 -7.28
N ASN A 15 3.88 -0.46 -7.56
CA ASN A 15 4.72 -1.41 -8.26
C ASN A 15 5.03 -2.63 -7.38
N GLU A 16 5.41 -2.44 -6.12
CA GLU A 16 5.63 -3.54 -5.16
C GLU A 16 4.33 -4.31 -4.87
N LEU A 17 3.19 -3.60 -4.84
CA LEU A 17 1.89 -4.24 -4.67
C LEU A 17 1.43 -5.10 -5.83
N LYS A 18 2.00 -4.95 -7.03
CA LYS A 18 1.65 -5.84 -8.16
C LYS A 18 2.03 -7.28 -7.84
N ASP A 19 3.24 -7.51 -7.33
CA ASP A 19 3.69 -8.84 -6.95
C ASP A 19 2.82 -9.43 -5.83
N VAL A 20 2.56 -8.65 -4.78
CA VAL A 20 1.66 -9.04 -3.68
C VAL A 20 0.24 -9.31 -4.18
N GLY A 21 -0.22 -8.50 -5.14
CA GLY A 21 -1.54 -8.63 -5.76
C GLY A 21 -1.69 -9.90 -6.57
N VAL A 22 -0.67 -10.33 -7.31
CA VAL A 22 -0.68 -11.60 -8.07
C VAL A 22 -0.77 -12.80 -7.13
N GLU A 23 0.01 -12.80 -6.04
CA GLU A 23 -0.09 -13.83 -5.02
C GLU A 23 -1.48 -13.82 -4.37
N PHE A 24 -1.97 -12.64 -3.97
CA PHE A 24 -3.27 -12.50 -3.36
C PHE A 24 -4.42 -12.99 -4.24
N ASP A 25 -4.47 -12.60 -5.52
CA ASP A 25 -5.53 -12.99 -6.46
C ASP A 25 -5.54 -14.51 -6.70
N ALA A 26 -4.37 -15.16 -6.62
CA ALA A 26 -4.27 -16.62 -6.73
C ALA A 26 -4.89 -17.34 -5.53
N PHE A 27 -4.80 -16.77 -4.33
CA PHE A 27 -5.34 -17.35 -3.08
C PHE A 27 -6.77 -16.88 -2.76
N PHE A 28 -7.11 -15.63 -3.06
CA PHE A 28 -8.38 -14.99 -2.77
C PHE A 28 -9.15 -14.70 -4.06
N LYS A 29 -10.10 -15.59 -4.40
CA LYS A 29 -10.91 -15.49 -5.62
C LYS A 29 -12.13 -14.57 -5.52
N ALA A 30 -12.30 -13.88 -4.39
CA ALA A 30 -13.51 -13.09 -4.13
C ALA A 30 -13.49 -11.73 -4.82
N LYS A 31 -12.39 -10.98 -4.68
CA LYS A 31 -12.17 -9.64 -5.25
C LYS A 31 -10.68 -9.38 -5.44
N LYS A 32 -10.34 -8.33 -6.19
CA LYS A 32 -8.96 -7.91 -6.39
C LYS A 32 -8.40 -7.21 -5.14
N LEU A 33 -7.09 -7.31 -4.92
CA LEU A 33 -6.42 -6.67 -3.78
C LEU A 33 -6.73 -5.16 -3.68
N ASN A 34 -6.82 -4.46 -4.82
CA ASN A 34 -7.13 -3.03 -4.89
C ASN A 34 -8.55 -2.65 -4.42
N GLU A 35 -9.45 -3.62 -4.26
CA GLU A 35 -10.77 -3.38 -3.68
C GLU A 35 -10.77 -3.52 -2.15
N TYR A 36 -9.70 -4.08 -1.60
CA TYR A 36 -9.54 -4.31 -0.17
C TYR A 36 -8.67 -3.27 0.53
N TYR A 37 -8.02 -2.38 -0.19
CA TYR A 37 -7.28 -1.27 0.41
C TYR A 37 -7.58 0.05 -0.31
N SER A 38 -7.36 1.15 0.40
CA SER A 38 -7.35 2.49 -0.15
C SER A 38 -6.15 3.26 0.38
N LEU A 39 -5.56 4.08 -0.50
CA LEU A 39 -4.45 4.95 -0.19
C LEU A 39 -5.02 6.34 0.06
N GLU A 40 -4.83 6.86 1.26
CA GLU A 40 -5.28 8.20 1.67
C GLU A 40 -4.11 9.00 2.22
N MET A 41 -4.21 10.33 2.13
CA MET A 41 -3.26 11.21 2.79
C MET A 41 -3.70 11.43 4.23
N ASP A 42 -2.80 11.16 5.16
CA ASP A 42 -2.99 11.46 6.58
C ASP A 42 -2.80 12.96 6.87
N GLU A 43 -3.16 13.39 8.09
CA GLU A 43 -2.93 14.73 8.62
C GLU A 43 -1.46 15.19 8.53
N SER A 44 -0.52 14.24 8.41
CA SER A 44 0.91 14.51 8.26
C SER A 44 1.38 14.72 6.80
N ASP A 45 0.46 14.84 5.83
CA ASP A 45 0.77 14.88 4.39
C ASP A 45 1.54 13.62 3.92
N GLU A 46 1.25 12.48 4.54
CA GLU A 46 1.87 11.19 4.23
C GLU A 46 0.85 10.19 3.71
N TRP A 47 1.27 9.29 2.81
CA TRP A 47 0.42 8.19 2.37
C TRP A 47 0.20 7.20 3.50
N SER A 48 -1.07 6.91 3.76
CA SER A 48 -1.55 5.93 4.73
C SER A 48 -2.47 4.91 4.05
N LEU A 49 -2.51 3.71 4.60
CA LEU A 49 -3.32 2.61 4.10
C LEU A 49 -4.56 2.40 4.94
N LYS A 50 -5.71 2.49 4.28
CA LYS A 50 -6.99 2.04 4.83
C LYS A 50 -7.30 0.65 4.32
N LEU A 51 -7.26 -0.32 5.23
CA LEU A 51 -7.41 -1.73 4.91
C LEU A 51 -8.81 -2.21 5.29
N SER A 52 -9.44 -3.03 4.43
CA SER A 52 -10.69 -3.70 4.73
C SER A 52 -10.48 -4.73 5.84
N GLU A 53 -11.47 -4.86 6.73
CA GLU A 53 -11.46 -5.87 7.79
C GLU A 53 -11.43 -7.29 7.23
N GLU A 54 -11.98 -7.49 6.02
CA GLU A 54 -12.02 -8.76 5.29
C GLU A 54 -10.62 -9.28 4.89
N LEU A 55 -9.59 -8.44 4.89
CA LEU A 55 -8.23 -8.88 4.60
C LEU A 55 -7.69 -9.74 5.75
N PRO A 56 -7.06 -10.90 5.45
CA PRO A 56 -6.31 -11.63 6.46
C PRO A 56 -5.16 -10.78 6.99
N ASN A 57 -4.87 -10.91 8.28
CA ASN A 57 -3.85 -10.10 8.96
C ASN A 57 -2.48 -10.18 8.30
N GLU A 58 -2.09 -11.35 7.79
CA GLU A 58 -0.80 -11.53 7.09
C GLU A 58 -0.67 -10.62 5.87
N VAL A 59 -1.75 -10.46 5.10
CA VAL A 59 -1.78 -9.54 3.95
C VAL A 59 -1.78 -8.10 4.43
N LYS A 60 -2.55 -7.77 5.49
CA LYS A 60 -2.53 -6.42 6.09
C LYS A 60 -1.12 -6.01 6.52
N GLU A 61 -0.41 -6.88 7.22
CA GLU A 61 0.97 -6.64 7.66
C GLU A 61 1.91 -6.48 6.45
N ARG A 62 1.77 -7.31 5.42
CA ARG A 62 2.54 -7.16 4.17
C ARG A 62 2.30 -5.82 3.49
N LEU A 63 1.04 -5.38 3.38
CA LEU A 63 0.70 -4.07 2.78
C LEU A 63 1.34 -2.91 3.56
N ILE A 64 1.26 -2.96 4.90
CA ILE A 64 1.88 -1.95 5.77
C ILE A 64 3.41 -1.95 5.61
N GLN A 65 4.03 -3.13 5.61
CA GLN A 65 5.47 -3.26 5.40
C GLN A 65 5.91 -2.70 4.05
N VAL A 66 5.17 -2.96 2.98
CA VAL A 66 5.46 -2.40 1.65
C VAL A 66 5.33 -0.88 1.66
N LEU A 67 4.30 -0.33 2.30
CA LEU A 67 4.13 1.13 2.42
C LEU A 67 5.30 1.78 3.16
N LEU A 68 5.72 1.20 4.28
CA LEU A 68 6.86 1.68 5.07
C LEU A 68 8.18 1.53 4.31
N SER A 69 8.38 0.42 3.61
CA SER A 69 9.61 0.15 2.85
C SER A 69 9.73 1.00 1.58
N THR A 70 8.60 1.44 1.02
CA THR A 70 8.57 2.32 -0.16
C THR A 70 8.52 3.80 0.21
N LYS A 71 8.35 4.11 1.50
CA LYS A 71 8.39 5.48 2.02
C LYS A 71 9.74 6.09 1.65
N PRO A 72 9.77 7.21 0.91
CA PRO A 72 11.02 7.87 0.59
C PRO A 72 11.68 8.33 1.89
N GLU A 73 13.01 8.21 1.95
CA GLU A 73 13.82 8.73 3.05
C GLU A 73 13.75 10.27 3.06
N ASP A 74 12.66 10.82 3.56
CA ASP A 74 12.48 12.26 3.81
C ASP A 74 12.08 12.41 5.29
N SER A 75 13.04 12.13 6.16
CA SER A 75 12.96 12.44 7.58
C SER A 75 14.37 12.74 8.12
N ILE A 76 15.03 13.72 7.50
CA ILE A 76 16.04 14.60 8.15
C ILE A 76 15.92 15.99 7.53
#